data_AF-A0A831SMY9-F1
#
_entry.id   AF-A0A831SMY9-F1
#
_cell.length_a   1.000
_cell.length_b   1.000
_cell.length_c   1.000
_cell.angle_alpha   90.00
_cell.angle_beta   90.00
_cell.angle_gamma   90.00
#
_symmetry.space_group_name_H-M   'P 1'
#
loop_
_entity.id
_entity.type
_entity.pdbx_description
1 polymer ?
#
loop_
_entity_poly.entity_id
_entity_poly.type
_entity_poly.pdbx_seq_one_letter_code
_entity_poly.pdbx_strand_id
1 'polypeptide(L)' 'MNYHQATDFLFPLHRFGMKPGLERVFRLLDRLGSPQEHECLVVHIAGTNGKGTVAS' A
#
# COMPACT_ATOMS: atom_id res chain seq x y z
N MET A 1 -3.83 -17.38 9.81
CA MET A 1 -2.51 -16.96 9.29
C MET A 1 -1.77 -16.24 10.41
N ASN A 2 -0.58 -16.70 10.79
CA ASN A 2 0.29 -15.98 11.72
C ASN A 2 1.21 -15.00 10.96
N TYR A 3 2.00 -14.20 11.67
CA TYR A 3 2.90 -13.21 11.07
C TYR A 3 3.82 -13.82 10.01
N HIS A 4 4.50 -14.92 10.31
CA HIS A 4 5.43 -15.59 9.38
C HIS A 4 4.72 -16.12 8.14
N GLN A 5 3.55 -16.73 8.32
CA GLN A 5 2.74 -17.23 7.20
C GLN A 5 2.27 -16.08 6.29
N ALA A 6 1.97 -14.90 6.85
CA ALA A 6 1.60 -13.72 6.07
C ALA A 6 2.79 -13.19 5.27
N THR A 7 3.97 -13.12 5.88
CA THR A 7 5.18 -12.67 5.19
C THR A 7 5.57 -13.62 4.06
N ASP A 8 5.51 -14.93 4.31
CA ASP A 8 5.85 -15.97 3.33
C ASP A 8 4.90 -15.95 2.13
N PHE A 9 3.65 -15.58 2.34
CA PHE A 9 2.68 -15.36 1.27
C PHE A 9 2.94 -14.08 0.47
N LEU A 10 3.30 -12.97 1.12
CA LEU A 10 3.42 -11.65 0.48
C LEU A 10 4.70 -11.48 -0.35
N PHE A 11 5.87 -11.88 0.18
CA PHE A 11 7.16 -11.59 -0.47
C PHE A 11 7.31 -12.16 -1.89
N PRO A 12 6.86 -13.39 -2.20
CA PRO A 12 6.95 -13.93 -3.56
C PRO A 12 6.20 -13.11 -4.62
N LEU A 13 5.18 -12.32 -4.22
CA LEU A 13 4.39 -11.50 -5.14
C LEU A 13 5.21 -10.37 -5.80
N HIS A 14 6.39 -10.03 -5.24
CA HIS A 14 7.29 -9.00 -5.77
C HIS A 14 7.99 -9.39 -7.08
N ARG A 15 7.93 -10.68 -7.48
CA ARG A 15 8.65 -11.21 -8.65
C ARG A 15 8.39 -10.45 -9.96
N PHE A 16 7.24 -9.78 -10.10
CA PHE A 16 6.87 -9.08 -11.33
C PHE A 16 7.33 -7.61 -11.40
N GLY A 17 8.04 -7.13 -10.38
CA GLY A 17 8.54 -5.75 -10.33
C GLY A 17 7.43 -4.71 -10.19
N MET A 18 7.79 -3.43 -10.35
CA MET A 18 6.82 -2.33 -10.28
C MET A 18 6.02 -2.23 -11.58
N LYS A 19 4.69 -2.27 -11.46
CA LYS A 19 3.77 -1.90 -12.53
C LYS A 19 3.02 -0.62 -12.11
N PRO A 20 3.47 0.57 -12.57
CA PRO A 20 2.80 1.83 -12.29
C PRO A 20 1.33 1.82 -12.72
N GLY A 21 0.53 2.71 -12.12
CA GLY A 21 -0.93 2.74 -12.26
C GLY A 21 -1.64 2.37 -10.96
N LEU A 22 -2.84 2.90 -10.78
CA LEU A 22 -3.63 2.75 -9.54
C LEU A 22 -4.79 1.76 -9.69
N GLU A 23 -5.00 1.19 -10.87
CA GLU A 23 -6.20 0.41 -11.22
C GLU A 23 -6.27 -0.90 -10.43
N ARG A 24 -5.12 -1.47 -10.03
CA ARG A 24 -5.09 -2.70 -9.21
C ARG A 24 -5.45 -2.40 -7.76
N VAL A 25 -4.94 -1.32 -7.20
CA VAL A 25 -5.20 -0.97 -5.80
C VAL A 25 -6.60 -0.41 -5.63
N PHE A 26 -7.11 0.40 -6.57
CA PHE A 26 -8.49 0.87 -6.52
C PHE A 26 -9.50 -0.27 -6.61
N ARG A 27 -9.32 -1.25 -7.50
CA ARG A 27 -10.21 -2.43 -7.53
C ARG A 27 -10.20 -3.24 -6.23
N LEU A 28 -9.06 -3.29 -5.53
CA LEU A 28 -8.99 -3.93 -4.22
C LEU A 28 -9.74 -3.10 -3.17
N LEU A 29 -9.51 -1.79 -3.14
CA LEU A 29 -10.16 -0.86 -2.21
C LEU A 29 -11.68 -0.82 -2.39
N ASP A 30 -12.18 -0.81 -3.63
CA ASP A 30 -13.61 -0.90 -3.95
C ASP A 30 -14.23 -2.16 -3.33
N ARG A 31 -13.51 -3.29 -3.39
CA ARG A 31 -13.96 -4.56 -2.80
C ARG A 31 -13.97 -4.55 -1.28
N LEU A 32 -13.24 -3.63 -0.67
CA LEU A 32 -13.16 -3.38 0.77
C LEU A 32 -14.08 -2.23 1.22
N GLY A 33 -14.88 -1.63 0.32
CA GLY A 33 -15.79 -0.54 0.67
C GLY A 33 -15.18 0.86 0.63
N SER A 34 -14.07 1.04 -0.08
CA SER A 34 -13.39 2.33 -0.26
C SER A 34 -13.04 3.08 1.04
N PRO A 35 -12.38 2.43 2.02
CA PRO A 35 -12.06 3.05 3.32
C PRO A 35 -11.18 4.31 3.19
N GLN A 36 -10.41 4.43 2.10
CA GLN A 36 -9.60 5.62 1.81
C GLN A 36 -10.40 6.92 1.65
N GLU A 37 -11.70 6.83 1.36
CA GLU A 37 -12.54 8.02 1.10
C GLU A 37 -13.09 8.65 2.39
N HIS A 38 -13.29 7.84 3.44
CA HIS A 38 -14.10 8.25 4.58
C HIS A 38 -13.54 7.82 5.94
N GLU A 39 -12.70 6.78 6.01
CA GLU A 39 -12.22 6.22 7.29
C GLU A 39 -10.83 6.73 7.69
N CYS A 40 -10.13 7.43 6.79
CA CYS A 40 -8.74 7.81 6.98
C CYS A 40 -8.55 9.33 7.03
N LEU A 41 -7.98 9.84 8.13
CA LEU A 41 -7.35 11.16 8.14
C LEU A 41 -5.92 11.01 7.60
N VAL A 42 -5.64 11.58 6.42
CA VAL A 42 -4.40 11.28 5.68
C VAL A 42 -3.52 12.52 5.51
N VAL A 43 -2.23 12.36 5.77
CA VAL A 43 -1.17 13.28 5.32
C VAL A 43 -0.37 12.57 4.22
N HIS A 44 -0.34 13.13 3.02
CA HIS A 44 0.36 12.54 1.87
C HIS A 44 1.73 13.21 1.66
N ILE A 45 2.82 12.46 1.83
CA ILE A 45 4.20 12.97 1.75
C ILE A 45 4.92 12.31 0.56
N ALA A 46 5.41 13.14 -0.37
CA ALA A 46 6.19 12.72 -1.54
C ALA A 46 7.50 13.51 -1.66
N GLY A 47 8.48 12.96 -2.38
CA GLY A 47 9.78 13.61 -2.61
C GLY A 47 10.92 12.61 -2.82
N THR A 48 12.04 13.03 -3.38
CA THR A 48 13.19 12.13 -3.61
C THR A 48 13.88 11.78 -2.28
N ASN A 49 14.10 12.77 -1.42
CA ASN A 49 14.80 12.64 -0.14
C ASN A 49 13.93 13.11 1.03
N GLY A 50 14.26 12.71 2.26
CA GLY A 50 13.66 13.26 3.49
C GLY A 50 12.25 12.79 3.87
N LYS A 51 11.51 12.10 2.99
CA LYS A 51 10.12 11.61 3.25
C LYS A 51 9.95 10.92 4.60
N GLY A 52 10.88 10.01 4.95
CA GLY A 52 10.81 9.25 6.20
C GLY A 52 11.04 10.10 7.44
N THR A 53 11.99 11.03 7.38
CA THR A 53 12.30 11.96 8.49
C THR A 53 11.23 13.03 8.68
N VAL A 54 10.55 13.45 7.61
CA VAL A 54 9.42 14.39 7.71
C VAL A 54 8.17 13.71 8.27
N ALA A 55 8.03 12.40 8.07
CA ALA A 55 6.87 11.63 8.51
C ALA A 55 7.00 11.05 9.92
N SER A 56 8.18 11.11 10.54
CA SER A 56 8.48 10.56 11.87
C SER A 56 8.07 11.47 13.01
#